data_AF-A0A9D8XFY8-F1
#
_entry.id   AF-A0A9D8XFY8-F1
#
_cell.length_a   1.000
_cell.length_b   1.000
_cell.length_c   1.000
_cell.angle_alpha   90.00
_cell.angle_beta   90.00
_cell.angle_gamma   90.00
#
_symmetry.space_group_name_H-M   'P 1'
#
loop_
_entity.id
_entity.type
_entity.pdbx_description
1 polymer ?
#
loop_
_entity_poly.entity_id
_entity_poly.type
_entity_poly.pdbx_seq_one_letter_code
_entity_poly.pdbx_strand_id
1 'polypeptide(L)' 'MDTEKYILLGKTQDELKQWLKAQSLPAFMSSQLMDWIYVNRVRSFDEMTNISLKHRAFLKEHASLGLADPVACAV' A
#
# COMPACT_ATOMS: atom_id res chain seq x y z
N MET A 1 -19.97 -0.82 6.19
CA MET A 1 -19.42 0.34 5.43
C MET A 1 -18.11 -0.13 4.82
N ASP A 2 -18.23 -1.09 3.91
CA ASP A 2 -17.14 -1.85 3.33
C ASP A 2 -16.36 -0.92 2.43
N THR A 3 -15.26 -0.40 3.00
CA THR A 3 -14.43 0.58 2.33
C THR A 3 -13.70 -0.17 1.22
N GLU A 4 -14.05 0.09 -0.04
CA GLU A 4 -13.41 -0.46 -1.25
C GLU A 4 -11.98 0.08 -1.41
N LYS A 5 -11.16 -0.08 -0.38
CA LYS A 5 -9.75 0.30 -0.39
C LYS A 5 -8.99 -0.78 -1.13
N TYR A 6 -8.16 -0.35 -2.07
CA TYR A 6 -7.33 -1.25 -2.86
C TYR A 6 -6.31 -1.94 -1.95
N ILE A 7 -6.46 -3.26 -1.75
CA ILE A 7 -5.55 -4.04 -0.91
C ILE A 7 -4.23 -4.22 -1.68
N LEU A 8 -3.16 -3.68 -1.12
CA LEU A 8 -1.82 -3.77 -1.72
C LEU A 8 -1.14 -5.11 -1.41
N LEU A 9 -1.46 -5.73 -0.27
CA LEU A 9 -0.97 -7.06 0.08
C LEU A 9 -1.51 -8.13 -0.87
N GLY A 10 -0.63 -9.05 -1.29
CA GLY A 10 -0.99 -10.16 -2.19
C GLY A 10 -1.14 -9.77 -3.65
N LYS A 11 -0.98 -8.49 -4.01
CA LYS A 11 -0.95 -8.03 -5.40
C LYS A 11 0.45 -8.16 -6.01
N THR A 12 0.46 -8.47 -7.29
CA THR A 12 1.69 -8.58 -8.09
C THR A 12 2.17 -7.20 -8.53
N GLN A 13 3.45 -7.11 -8.93
CA GLN A 13 4.06 -5.84 -9.28
C GLN A 13 3.34 -5.20 -10.48
N ASP A 14 2.90 -6.04 -11.43
CA ASP A 14 2.24 -5.58 -12.64
C ASP A 14 0.81 -5.08 -12.38
N GLU A 15 0.06 -5.72 -11.48
CA GLU A 15 -1.24 -5.19 -11.03
C GLU A 15 -1.08 -3.81 -10.36
N LEU A 16 -0.07 -3.67 -9.49
CA LEU A 16 0.28 -2.40 -8.87
C LEU A 16 0.66 -1.34 -9.91
N LYS A 17 1.47 -1.69 -10.92
CA LYS A 17 1.82 -0.77 -12.02
C LYS A 17 0.59 -0.32 -12.79
N GLN A 18 -0.33 -1.24 -13.10
CA GLN A 18 -1.56 -0.93 -13.83
C GLN A 18 -2.46 -0.01 -13.02
N TRP A 19 -2.62 -0.29 -11.73
CA TRP A 19 -3.40 0.55 -10.82
C TRP A 19 -2.80 1.95 -10.66
N LEU A 20 -1.48 2.04 -10.47
CA LEU A 20 -0.77 3.33 -10.41
C LEU A 20 -0.91 4.11 -11.72
N LYS A 21 -0.78 3.44 -12.88
CA LYS A 21 -1.01 4.07 -14.19
C LYS A 21 -2.42 4.60 -14.36
N ALA A 22 -3.44 3.87 -13.90
CA ALA A 22 -4.83 4.31 -13.93
C ALA A 22 -5.04 5.58 -13.09
N GLN A 23 -4.27 5.73 -12.01
CA GLN A 23 -4.29 6.89 -11.12
C GLN A 23 -3.32 8.02 -11.52
N SER A 24 -2.73 7.96 -12.72
CA SER A 24 -1.72 8.92 -13.19
C SER A 24 -0.48 9.02 -12.29
N LEU A 25 -0.17 7.95 -11.54
CA LEU A 25 0.99 7.85 -10.68
C LEU A 25 2.15 7.15 -11.39
N PRO A 26 3.40 7.48 -11.03
CA PRO A 26 4.57 6.84 -11.62
C PRO A 26 4.62 5.33 -11.35
N ALA A 27 4.74 4.54 -12.42
CA ALA A 27 4.75 3.08 -12.35
C ALA A 27 5.93 2.49 -11.56
N PHE A 28 7.06 3.20 -11.45
CA PHE A 28 8.22 2.74 -10.67
C PHE A 28 7.94 2.69 -9.16
N MET A 29 6.91 3.38 -8.69
CA MET A 29 6.50 3.30 -7.28
C MET A 29 5.96 1.92 -6.91
N SER A 30 5.52 1.12 -7.89
CA SER A 30 5.15 -0.29 -7.65
C SER A 30 6.29 -1.07 -7.01
N SER A 31 7.52 -0.87 -7.49
CA SER A 31 8.73 -1.50 -6.94
C SER A 31 9.00 -1.01 -5.53
N GLN A 32 8.91 0.31 -5.30
CA GLN A 32 9.12 0.89 -3.97
C GLN A 32 8.08 0.37 -2.97
N LEU A 33 6.82 0.29 -3.37
CA LEU A 33 5.75 -0.27 -2.54
C LEU A 33 6.00 -1.75 -2.22
N MET A 34 6.45 -2.54 -3.21
CA MET A 34 6.85 -3.92 -2.96
C MET A 34 8.00 -4.03 -1.96
N ASP A 35 9.04 -3.21 -2.10
CA ASP A 35 10.17 -3.21 -1.16
C ASP A 35 9.69 -2.86 0.25
N TRP A 36 8.78 -1.91 0.40
CA TRP A 36 8.21 -1.56 1.69
C TRP A 36 7.33 -2.68 2.28
N ILE A 37 6.48 -3.30 1.46
CA ILE A 37 5.52 -4.32 1.90
C ILE A 37 6.22 -5.65 2.21
N TYR A 38 7.12 -6.12 1.35
CA TYR A 38 7.71 -7.45 1.44
C TYR A 38 9.06 -7.47 2.15
N VAL A 39 9.92 -6.46 1.94
CA VAL A 39 11.25 -6.40 2.56
C VAL A 39 11.17 -5.73 3.93
N ASN A 40 10.65 -4.51 3.98
CA ASN A 40 10.58 -3.73 5.23
C ASN A 40 9.40 -4.14 6.12
N ARG A 41 8.35 -4.75 5.55
CA ARG A 41 7.12 -5.17 6.24
C ARG A 41 6.48 -4.04 7.05
N VAL A 42 6.39 -2.87 6.43
CA VAL A 42 5.81 -1.69 7.09
C VAL A 42 4.35 -1.90 7.44
N ARG A 43 3.94 -1.40 8.60
CA ARG A 43 2.55 -1.50 9.07
C ARG A 43 1.71 -0.28 8.72
N SER A 44 2.37 0.84 8.41
CA SER A 44 1.73 2.08 8.01
C SER A 44 2.40 2.69 6.79
N PHE A 45 1.61 3.40 5.98
CA PHE A 45 2.13 4.25 4.92
C PHE A 45 3.07 5.35 5.45
N ASP A 46 2.97 5.75 6.73
CA ASP A 46 3.84 6.78 7.32
C ASP A 46 5.30 6.33 7.45
N GLU A 47 5.54 5.03 7.59
CA GLU A 47 6.88 4.44 7.71
C GLU A 47 7.65 4.48 6.38
N MET A 48 6.95 4.66 5.25
CA MET A 48 7.56 4.75 3.92
C MET A 48 8.22 6.12 3.72
N THR A 49 9.44 6.29 4.20
CA THR A 49 10.20 7.55 4.14
C THR A 49 10.64 7.93 2.73
N ASN A 50 10.85 6.94 1.85
CA ASN A 50 11.24 7.14 0.45
C ASN A 50 10.07 7.46 -0.50
N ILE A 51 8.89 7.78 0.04
CA ILE A 51 7.70 8.16 -0.73
C ILE A 51 7.29 9.59 -0.35
N SER A 52 6.97 10.40 -1.36
CA SER A 52 6.53 11.78 -1.17
C SER A 52 5.23 11.85 -0.36
N LEU A 53 5.03 12.95 0.38
CA LEU A 53 3.80 13.18 1.17
C LEU A 53 2.52 13.10 0.32
N LYS A 54 2.57 13.58 -0.92
CA LYS A 54 1.44 13.53 -1.87
C LYS A 54 1.02 12.10 -2.18
N HIS A 55 1.98 11.22 -2.44
CA HIS A 55 1.69 9.82 -2.75
C HIS A 55 1.23 9.05 -1.51
N ARG A 56 1.78 9.37 -0.32
CA ARG A 56 1.30 8.78 0.95
C ARG A 56 -0.14 9.15 1.26
N ALA A 57 -0.54 10.41 1.04
CA ALA A 57 -1.93 10.84 1.20
C ALA A 57 -2.86 10.09 0.24
N PHE A 58 -2.50 10.02 -1.04
CA PHE A 58 -3.27 9.28 -2.05
C PHE A 58 -3.43 7.79 -1.71
N LEU A 59 -2.34 7.14 -1.31
CA LEU A 59 -2.37 5.74 -0.90
C LEU A 59 -3.21 5.52 0.35
N LYS A 60 -3.23 6.45 1.31
CA LYS A 60 -4.09 6.36 2.50
C LYS A 60 -5.59 6.46 2.17
N GLU A 61 -5.94 7.27 1.17
CA GLU A 61 -7.33 7.45 0.75
C GLU A 61 -7.83 6.28 -0.10
N HIS A 62 -7.03 5.83 -1.07
CA HIS A 62 -7.47 4.85 -2.07
C HIS A 62 -6.99 3.42 -1.83
N ALA A 63 -5.97 3.21 -1.01
CA ALA A 63 -5.37 1.90 -0.76
C ALA A 63 -5.34 1.55 0.72
N SER A 64 -5.34 0.26 1.00
CA SER A 64 -5.08 -0.28 2.33
C SER A 64 -3.94 -1.27 2.22
N LEU A 65 -3.04 -1.26 3.20
CA LEU A 65 -2.02 -2.30 3.27
C LEU A 65 -2.69 -3.66 3.49
N GLY A 66 -3.88 -3.73 4.08
CA GLY A 66 -4.56 -4.99 4.38
C GLY A 66 -3.94 -5.74 5.56
N LEU A 67 -2.99 -5.11 6.26
CA LEU A 67 -2.60 -5.58 7.59
C LEU A 67 -3.77 -5.30 8.55
N ALA A 68 -4.46 -6.36 8.94
CA ALA A 68 -5.18 -6.35 10.20
C ALA A 68 -4.13 -6.49 11.30
N ASP A 69 -4.12 -5.57 12.27
CA ASP A 69 -3.49 -5.86 13.54
C ASP A 69 -4.04 -7.20 14.04
N PRO A 70 -3.20 -8.08 14.62
CA PRO A 70 -3.68 -9.33 15.16
C PRO A 70 -4.82 -9.00 16.12
N VAL A 71 -6.03 -9.47 15.77
CA VAL A 71 -7.16 -9.40 16.68
C VAL A 71 -6.66 -10.08 17.93
N ALA A 72 -6.54 -9.33 19.02
CA ALA A 72 -6.21 -9.91 20.29
C ALA A 72 -7.35 -10.89 20.61
N CYS A 73 -7.17 -12.17 20.26
CA CYS A 73 -7.84 -13.24 20.96
C CYS A 73 -7.28 -13.14 22.38
N ALA A 74 -7.92 -12.32 23.19
CA ALA A 74 -7.85 -12.43 24.63
C ALA A 74 -8.35 -13.84 24.95
N VAL A 75 -7.40 -14.73 25.21
CA VAL A 75 -7.61 -16.06 25.81
C VAL A 75 -8.00 -15.89 27.27
#